data_AF-A0A8U0WE21-F1
#
_entry.id   AF-A0A8U0WE21-F1
#
_cell.length_a   1.000
_cell.length_b   1.000
_cell.length_c   1.000
_cell.angle_alpha   90.00
_cell.angle_beta   90.00
_cell.angle_gamma   90.00
#
_symmetry.space_group_name_H-M   'P 1'
#
loop_
_entity.id
_entity.type
_entity.pdbx_description
1 polymer ?
#
loop_
_entity_poly.entity_id
_entity_poly.type
_entity_poly.pdbx_seq_one_letter_code
_entity_poly.pdbx_strand_id
1 'polypeptide(L)'
;MIYVTLTFLAQLLVLQPCFAIPKPDAESPASHHEFNTDNKLYKATLEAFVKTAIPLGEQYGNVLEKVLEDLKAHEEAANYETQIEHLEELVKGAKHLKGDSDDETLRNILKLESDVAGAQEASKKSPNPHLVHDLFEKDGGKEHIEKFHKSVVEFFADFDDSFEEYAKDLSEGEKADHEDFLKWFKEFKEADGFANQFEKFLRFFTFFNPELFKEKRK
;
A
#
# COMPACT_ATOMS: atom_id res chain seq x y z
N MET A 1 -14.01 -27.43 30.35
CA MET A 1 -12.78 -27.37 29.54
C MET A 1 -13.00 -26.31 28.47
N ILE A 2 -12.83 -24.98 28.59
CA ILE A 2 -11.96 -24.12 29.41
C ILE A 2 -10.54 -24.67 29.41
N TYR A 3 -9.62 -24.02 28.69
CA TYR A 3 -8.19 -24.33 28.44
C TYR A 3 -7.77 -24.53 26.96
N VAL A 4 -8.56 -24.09 25.97
CA VAL A 4 -8.04 -23.76 24.62
C VAL A 4 -8.66 -22.45 24.14
N THR A 5 -8.65 -21.46 25.04
CA THR A 5 -9.20 -20.11 24.82
C THR A 5 -8.20 -19.04 25.28
N LEU A 6 -6.93 -19.41 25.44
CA LEU A 6 -5.91 -18.57 26.09
C LEU A 6 -4.50 -19.00 25.65
N THR A 7 -4.19 -18.90 24.35
CA THR A 7 -2.80 -18.73 23.85
C THR A 7 -2.63 -18.37 22.38
N PHE A 8 -3.70 -18.15 21.58
CA PHE A 8 -3.56 -17.53 20.24
C PHE A 8 -3.58 -15.99 20.28
N LEU A 9 -4.01 -15.42 21.41
CA LEU A 9 -4.01 -13.98 21.73
C LEU A 9 -2.81 -13.56 22.61
N ALA A 10 -1.87 -14.47 22.89
CA ALA A 10 -0.73 -14.22 23.79
C ALA A 10 0.66 -14.44 23.14
N GLN A 11 0.73 -14.85 21.87
CA GLN A 11 2.00 -15.15 21.19
C GLN A 11 2.32 -14.23 20.00
N LEU A 12 1.59 -13.13 19.84
CA LEU A 12 1.98 -11.96 19.03
C LEU A 12 2.43 -10.77 19.91
N LEU A 13 2.85 -11.06 21.15
CA LEU A 13 3.36 -10.09 22.12
C LEU A 13 4.88 -10.25 22.38
N VAL A 14 5.63 -10.91 21.49
CA VAL A 14 7.10 -11.06 21.61
C VAL A 14 7.87 -10.52 20.40
N LEU A 15 7.24 -9.68 19.58
CA LEU A 15 7.91 -8.87 18.57
C LEU A 15 7.51 -7.40 18.77
N GLN A 16 8.00 -6.77 19.83
CA GLN A 16 8.11 -5.31 19.83
C GLN A 16 9.49 -4.94 19.25
N PRO A 17 9.61 -3.90 18.40
CA PRO A 17 8.64 -3.44 17.41
C PRO A 17 9.31 -3.32 16.02
N CYS A 18 8.60 -3.62 14.92
CA CYS A 18 9.02 -3.05 13.63
C CYS A 18 8.77 -1.54 13.54
N PHE A 19 8.15 -0.97 14.58
CA PHE A 19 7.92 0.46 14.79
C PHE A 19 8.52 0.88 16.14
N ALA A 20 9.85 0.98 16.23
CA ALA A 20 10.44 1.65 17.38
C ALA A 20 10.29 3.14 17.12
N ILE A 21 9.17 3.74 17.53
CA ILE A 21 9.09 5.18 17.62
C ILE A 21 10.22 5.61 18.56
N PRO A 22 11.24 6.37 18.10
CA PRO A 22 12.33 6.77 18.96
C PRO A 22 11.76 7.53 20.15
N LYS A 23 12.12 7.10 21.37
CA LYS A 23 11.80 7.87 22.58
C LYS A 23 12.24 9.32 22.35
N PRO A 24 11.43 10.31 22.75
CA PRO A 24 11.74 11.71 22.51
C PRO A 24 13.11 12.03 23.10
N ASP A 25 14.08 12.31 22.21
CA ASP A 25 15.27 13.05 22.58
C ASP A 25 14.83 14.43 23.09
N ALA A 26 15.67 15.05 23.92
CA ALA A 26 15.37 16.27 24.68
C ALA A 26 15.16 17.54 23.82
N GLU A 27 14.71 17.41 22.57
CA GLU A 27 14.17 18.48 21.75
C GLU A 27 12.66 18.63 22.00
N SER A 28 12.17 19.86 21.94
CA SER A 28 10.83 20.27 22.39
C SER A 28 9.70 19.29 22.04
N PRO A 29 8.90 18.81 23.01
CA PRO A 29 7.79 17.86 22.80
C PRO A 29 6.81 18.28 21.70
N ALA A 30 6.68 19.58 21.45
CA ALA A 30 5.79 20.14 20.45
C ALA A 30 6.14 19.75 19.00
N SER A 31 7.38 19.36 18.69
CA SER A 31 7.78 19.06 17.30
C SER A 31 7.40 17.65 16.83
N HIS A 32 7.07 16.74 17.76
CA HIS A 32 6.85 15.32 17.43
C HIS A 32 5.46 15.00 16.89
N HIS A 33 4.49 15.89 17.12
CA HIS A 33 3.10 15.72 16.70
C HIS A 33 2.69 16.67 15.57
N GLU A 34 3.58 17.55 15.13
CA GLU A 34 3.33 18.38 13.95
C GLU A 34 3.06 17.51 12.72
N PHE A 35 2.08 17.91 11.92
CA PHE A 35 1.71 17.23 10.68
C PHE A 35 2.65 17.67 9.56
N ASN A 36 3.83 17.08 9.56
CA ASN A 36 4.84 17.22 8.52
C ASN A 36 5.55 15.86 8.31
N THR A 37 6.44 15.79 7.33
CA THR A 37 7.18 14.57 6.99
C THR A 37 8.21 14.14 8.06
N ASP A 38 8.46 14.98 9.06
CA ASP A 38 9.30 14.65 10.22
C ASP A 38 8.54 13.96 11.36
N ASN A 39 7.21 13.88 11.26
CA ASN A 39 6.37 13.20 12.23
C ASN A 39 6.77 11.73 12.40
N LYS A 40 6.81 11.27 13.65
CA LYS A 40 7.24 9.92 14.02
C LYS A 40 6.32 8.83 13.47
N LEU A 41 5.00 9.03 13.56
CA LEU A 41 4.02 8.09 13.01
C LEU A 41 4.12 8.04 11.48
N TYR A 42 4.33 9.19 10.83
CA TYR A 42 4.53 9.27 9.38
C TYR A 42 5.74 8.45 8.92
N LYS A 43 6.93 8.74 9.47
CA LYS A 43 8.18 8.08 9.08
C LYS A 43 8.11 6.58 9.26
N ALA A 44 7.62 6.14 10.42
CA ALA A 44 7.55 4.72 10.72
C ALA A 44 6.52 4.00 9.82
N THR A 45 5.37 4.63 9.56
CA THR A 45 4.33 4.08 8.66
C THR A 45 4.84 3.98 7.22
N LEU A 46 5.54 5.01 6.74
CA LEU A 46 6.15 5.03 5.42
C LEU A 46 7.18 3.91 5.27
N GLU A 47 8.07 3.75 6.25
CA GLU A 47 9.09 2.70 6.25
C GLU A 47 8.48 1.30 6.19
N ALA A 48 7.52 1.01 7.07
CA ALA A 48 6.86 -0.29 7.09
C ALA A 48 6.03 -0.56 5.82
N PHE A 49 5.36 0.47 5.29
CA PHE A 49 4.59 0.35 4.05
C PHE A 49 5.51 0.05 2.86
N VAL A 50 6.60 0.82 2.69
CA VAL A 50 7.59 0.60 1.62
C VAL A 50 8.23 -0.79 1.73
N LYS A 51 8.61 -1.20 2.94
CA LYS A 51 9.18 -2.54 3.20
C LYS A 51 8.21 -3.67 2.86
N THR A 52 6.91 -3.46 3.03
CA THR A 52 5.85 -4.40 2.66
C THR A 52 5.59 -4.39 1.16
N ALA A 53 5.57 -3.20 0.54
CA ALA A 53 5.21 -3.00 -0.85
C ALA A 53 6.29 -3.46 -1.83
N ILE A 54 7.58 -3.24 -1.55
CA ILE A 54 8.67 -3.59 -2.48
C ILE A 54 8.66 -5.07 -2.88
N PRO A 55 8.65 -6.04 -1.94
CA PRO A 55 8.65 -7.46 -2.30
C PRO A 55 7.39 -7.87 -3.06
N LEU A 56 6.23 -7.27 -2.72
CA LEU A 56 4.98 -7.52 -3.43
C LEU A 56 5.05 -6.97 -4.87
N GLY A 57 5.59 -5.77 -5.05
CA GLY A 57 5.84 -5.16 -6.36
C GLY A 57 6.77 -5.99 -7.23
N GLU A 58 7.88 -6.50 -6.69
CA GLU A 58 8.78 -7.38 -7.43
C GLU A 58 8.09 -8.67 -7.88
N GLN A 59 7.30 -9.29 -6.98
CA GLN A 59 6.51 -10.46 -7.33
C GLN A 59 5.45 -10.17 -8.39
N TYR A 60 4.78 -9.02 -8.30
CA TYR A 60 3.81 -8.58 -9.29
C TYR A 60 4.47 -8.40 -10.66
N GLY A 61 5.64 -7.75 -10.71
CA GLY A 61 6.41 -7.56 -11.94
C GLY A 61 6.80 -8.89 -12.61
N ASN A 62 7.09 -9.93 -11.83
CA ASN A 62 7.38 -11.27 -12.38
C ASN A 62 6.13 -11.97 -12.94
N VAL A 63 4.95 -11.76 -12.35
CA VAL A 63 3.69 -12.26 -12.90
C VAL A 63 3.38 -11.52 -14.21
N LEU A 64 3.45 -10.19 -14.20
CA LEU A 64 3.16 -9.36 -15.37
C LEU A 64 4.12 -9.62 -16.54
N GLU A 65 5.38 -9.95 -16.27
CA GLU A 65 6.33 -10.31 -17.33
C GLU A 65 5.89 -11.57 -18.09
N LYS A 66 5.40 -12.60 -17.39
CA LYS A 66 4.85 -13.81 -18.03
C LYS A 66 3.60 -13.50 -18.84
N VAL A 67 2.68 -12.72 -18.27
CA VAL A 67 1.46 -12.27 -18.96
C VAL A 67 1.83 -11.53 -20.25
N LEU A 68 2.83 -10.64 -20.20
CA LEU A 68 3.31 -9.90 -21.36
C LEU A 68 3.95 -10.80 -22.41
N GLU A 69 4.78 -11.77 -22.01
CA GLU A 69 5.39 -12.76 -22.90
C GLU A 69 4.32 -13.58 -23.62
N ASP A 70 3.33 -14.10 -22.87
CA ASP A 70 2.27 -14.92 -23.42
C ASP A 70 1.30 -14.12 -24.30
N LEU A 71 0.98 -12.88 -23.93
CA LEU A 71 0.15 -11.99 -24.74
C LEU A 71 0.82 -11.66 -26.08
N LYS A 72 2.14 -11.40 -26.08
CA LYS A 72 2.91 -11.16 -27.30
C LYS A 72 3.03 -12.39 -28.19
N ALA A 73 3.06 -13.58 -27.61
CA ALA A 73 3.09 -14.85 -28.34
C ALA A 73 1.71 -15.29 -28.86
N HIS A 74 0.63 -14.66 -28.38
CA HIS A 74 -0.74 -15.00 -28.78
C HIS A 74 -1.05 -14.57 -30.22
N GLU A 75 -1.87 -15.34 -30.93
CA GLU A 75 -2.25 -15.05 -32.32
C GLU A 75 -3.00 -13.71 -32.48
N GLU A 76 -3.65 -13.26 -31.41
CA GLU A 76 -4.39 -12.00 -31.36
C GLU A 76 -3.57 -10.80 -30.85
N ALA A 77 -2.26 -10.91 -30.63
CA ALA A 77 -1.44 -9.86 -30.01
C ALA A 77 -1.63 -8.45 -30.63
N ALA A 78 -1.82 -8.37 -31.95
CA ALA A 78 -2.07 -7.12 -32.67
C ALA A 78 -3.34 -6.37 -32.22
N ASN A 79 -4.29 -7.06 -31.56
CA ASN A 79 -5.50 -6.45 -31.02
C ASN A 79 -5.27 -5.84 -29.62
N TYR A 80 -4.11 -6.02 -29.00
CA TYR A 80 -3.80 -5.61 -27.63
C TYR A 80 -2.59 -4.67 -27.53
N GLU A 81 -2.21 -3.96 -28.60
CA GLU A 81 -1.05 -3.06 -28.62
C GLU A 81 -1.03 -2.07 -27.45
N THR A 82 -2.19 -1.47 -27.11
CA THR A 82 -2.32 -0.53 -25.98
C THR A 82 -2.10 -1.22 -24.64
N GLN A 83 -2.67 -2.41 -24.43
CA GLN A 83 -2.48 -3.18 -23.20
C GLN A 83 -1.03 -3.64 -23.06
N ILE A 84 -0.39 -4.02 -24.18
CA ILE A 84 1.04 -4.40 -24.21
C ILE A 84 1.90 -3.23 -23.75
N GLU A 85 1.66 -2.00 -24.25
CA GLU A 85 2.39 -0.80 -23.83
C GLU A 85 2.22 -0.53 -22.32
N HIS A 86 1.00 -0.63 -21.79
CA HIS A 86 0.76 -0.47 -20.35
C HIS A 86 1.42 -1.57 -19.51
N LEU A 87 1.38 -2.84 -19.97
CA LEU A 87 2.05 -3.95 -19.30
C LEU A 87 3.58 -3.79 -19.30
N GLU A 88 4.18 -3.28 -20.37
CA GLU A 88 5.61 -2.98 -20.43
C GLU A 88 6.03 -1.94 -19.39
N GLU A 89 5.29 -0.83 -19.30
CA GLU A 89 5.57 0.20 -18.30
C GLU A 89 5.29 -0.29 -16.88
N LEU A 90 4.28 -1.14 -16.65
CA LEU A 90 4.03 -1.79 -15.36
C LEU A 90 5.16 -2.73 -14.94
N VAL A 91 5.59 -3.63 -15.84
CA VAL A 91 6.69 -4.58 -15.55
C VAL A 91 7.95 -3.80 -15.19
N LYS A 92 8.24 -2.73 -15.94
CA LYS A 92 9.36 -1.84 -15.68
C LYS A 92 9.19 -1.15 -14.33
N GLY A 93 8.06 -0.50 -14.06
CA GLY A 93 7.82 0.18 -12.79
C GLY A 93 7.92 -0.76 -11.57
N ALA A 94 7.31 -1.94 -11.66
CA ALA A 94 7.29 -2.95 -10.61
C ALA A 94 8.68 -3.51 -10.30
N LYS A 95 9.51 -3.78 -11.33
CA LYS A 95 10.90 -4.26 -11.15
C LYS A 95 11.88 -3.19 -10.67
N HIS A 96 11.58 -1.93 -10.98
CA HIS A 96 12.38 -0.79 -10.53
C HIS A 96 11.85 -0.19 -9.22
N LEU A 97 10.87 -0.85 -8.58
CA LEU A 97 10.42 -0.49 -7.24
C LEU A 97 11.53 -0.80 -6.22
N LYS A 98 12.44 0.15 -6.09
CA LYS A 98 13.57 0.16 -5.16
C LYS A 98 13.73 1.59 -4.68
N GLY A 99 14.02 1.75 -3.40
CA GLY A 99 14.21 3.08 -2.84
C GLY A 99 14.28 3.03 -1.33
N ASP A 100 14.68 4.17 -0.77
CA ASP A 100 14.61 4.43 0.66
C ASP A 100 13.14 4.64 1.07
N SER A 101 12.88 4.74 2.36
CA SER A 101 11.53 4.99 2.89
C SER A 101 11.17 6.47 2.79
N ASP A 102 11.00 6.96 1.56
CA ASP A 102 10.77 8.37 1.23
C ASP A 102 9.52 8.59 0.35
N ASP A 103 9.16 9.87 0.22
CA ASP A 103 7.98 10.32 -0.52
C ASP A 103 8.08 10.04 -2.02
N GLU A 104 9.29 9.96 -2.58
CA GLU A 104 9.52 9.62 -3.99
C GLU A 104 9.18 8.15 -4.24
N THR A 105 9.65 7.27 -3.37
CA THR A 105 9.34 5.84 -3.39
C THR A 105 7.84 5.61 -3.21
N LEU A 106 7.21 6.33 -2.28
CA LEU A 106 5.75 6.28 -2.11
C LEU A 106 5.00 6.72 -3.38
N ARG A 107 5.41 7.83 -4.01
CA ARG A 107 4.81 8.25 -5.30
C ARG A 107 5.00 7.22 -6.40
N ASN A 108 6.16 6.57 -6.46
CA ASN A 108 6.43 5.51 -7.44
C ASN A 108 5.52 4.29 -7.21
N ILE A 109 5.30 3.89 -5.95
CA ILE A 109 4.33 2.84 -5.59
C ILE A 109 2.92 3.23 -6.06
N LEU A 110 2.49 4.46 -5.75
CA LEU A 110 1.15 4.96 -6.10
C LEU A 110 0.94 5.07 -7.62
N LYS A 111 1.98 5.44 -8.38
CA LYS A 111 1.90 5.52 -9.83
C LYS A 111 1.57 4.17 -10.48
N LEU A 112 2.05 3.07 -9.91
CA LEU A 112 1.75 1.73 -10.41
C LEU A 112 0.25 1.45 -10.41
N GLU A 113 -0.53 1.99 -9.47
CA GLU A 113 -1.99 1.84 -9.44
C GLU A 113 -2.67 2.39 -10.71
N SER A 114 -2.24 3.57 -11.18
CA SER A 114 -2.77 4.18 -12.40
C SER A 114 -2.44 3.35 -13.65
N ASP A 115 -1.24 2.77 -13.71
CA ASP A 115 -0.82 1.96 -14.84
C ASP A 115 -1.55 0.60 -14.88
N VAL A 116 -1.95 0.06 -13.71
CA VAL A 116 -2.76 -1.17 -13.60
C VAL A 116 -4.14 -1.00 -14.24
N ALA A 117 -4.79 0.14 -14.02
CA ALA A 117 -6.09 0.42 -14.63
C ALA A 117 -6.04 0.41 -16.17
N GLY A 118 -4.94 0.91 -16.76
CA GLY A 118 -4.73 0.89 -18.21
C GLY A 118 -4.49 -0.52 -18.76
N ALA A 119 -3.70 -1.34 -18.07
CA ALA A 119 -3.43 -2.73 -18.48
C ALA A 119 -4.67 -3.64 -18.40
N GLN A 120 -5.61 -3.33 -17.51
CA GLN A 120 -6.86 -4.07 -17.33
C GLN A 120 -8.00 -3.60 -18.25
N GLU A 121 -7.80 -2.53 -19.04
CA GLU A 121 -8.84 -2.09 -19.98
C GLU A 121 -9.07 -3.16 -21.06
N ALA A 122 -10.34 -3.59 -21.19
CA ALA A 122 -10.73 -4.55 -22.21
C ALA A 122 -10.36 -4.06 -23.62
N SER A 123 -9.78 -4.94 -24.44
CA SER A 123 -9.50 -4.58 -25.83
C SER A 123 -10.81 -4.37 -26.60
N LYS A 124 -10.97 -3.20 -27.19
CA LYS A 124 -12.08 -2.86 -28.09
C LYS A 124 -11.96 -3.48 -29.48
N LYS A 125 -10.79 -4.08 -29.78
CA LYS A 125 -10.45 -4.66 -31.09
C LYS A 125 -10.52 -6.19 -31.10
N SER A 126 -10.44 -6.84 -29.94
CA SER A 126 -10.41 -8.30 -29.83
C SER A 126 -11.81 -8.90 -29.61
N PRO A 127 -12.10 -10.07 -30.19
CA PRO A 127 -13.28 -10.88 -29.84
C PRO A 127 -13.18 -11.51 -28.43
N ASN A 128 -11.99 -11.59 -27.82
CA ASN A 128 -11.77 -12.03 -26.44
C ASN A 128 -11.31 -10.85 -25.55
N PRO A 129 -12.21 -9.96 -25.11
CA PRO A 129 -11.82 -8.80 -24.29
C PRO A 129 -11.15 -9.14 -22.94
N HIS A 130 -11.19 -10.40 -22.50
CA HIS A 130 -10.68 -10.85 -21.20
C HIS A 130 -9.33 -11.57 -21.25
N LEU A 131 -8.72 -11.73 -22.43
CA LEU A 131 -7.46 -12.50 -22.58
C LEU A 131 -6.36 -12.08 -21.59
N VAL A 132 -6.17 -10.77 -21.35
CA VAL A 132 -5.16 -10.28 -20.40
C VAL A 132 -5.44 -10.75 -18.97
N HIS A 133 -6.72 -10.74 -18.57
CA HIS A 133 -7.15 -11.24 -17.26
C HIS A 133 -6.96 -12.76 -17.17
N ASP A 134 -7.32 -13.50 -18.21
CA ASP A 134 -7.16 -14.97 -18.25
C ASP A 134 -5.68 -15.38 -18.15
N LEU A 135 -4.79 -14.67 -18.85
CA LEU A 135 -3.35 -14.85 -18.75
C LEU A 135 -2.85 -14.50 -17.34
N PHE A 136 -3.35 -13.41 -16.75
CA PHE A 136 -2.99 -13.04 -15.38
C PHE A 136 -3.38 -14.12 -14.36
N GLU A 137 -4.58 -14.68 -14.44
CA GLU A 137 -4.97 -15.81 -13.58
C GLU A 137 -4.09 -17.03 -13.81
N LYS A 138 -3.81 -17.37 -15.07
CA LYS A 138 -2.97 -18.50 -15.46
C LYS A 138 -1.53 -18.38 -14.94
N ASP A 139 -0.96 -17.18 -14.94
CA ASP A 139 0.46 -16.93 -14.63
C ASP A 139 0.74 -16.66 -13.15
N GLY A 140 -0.25 -16.93 -12.27
CA GLY A 140 -0.12 -16.84 -10.81
C GLY A 140 -0.68 -15.55 -10.22
N GLY A 141 -1.45 -14.78 -10.98
CA GLY A 141 -2.06 -13.54 -10.52
C GLY A 141 -2.99 -13.71 -9.31
N LYS A 142 -3.72 -14.83 -9.24
CA LYS A 142 -4.56 -15.14 -8.08
C LYS A 142 -3.75 -15.32 -6.79
N GLU A 143 -2.67 -16.10 -6.86
CA GLU A 143 -1.76 -16.31 -5.71
C GLU A 143 -1.11 -15.00 -5.27
N HIS A 144 -0.76 -14.15 -6.24
CA HIS A 144 -0.25 -12.81 -5.96
C HIS A 144 -1.29 -11.95 -5.23
N ILE A 145 -2.55 -11.90 -5.69
CA ILE A 145 -3.62 -11.14 -5.04
C ILE A 145 -3.87 -11.63 -3.61
N GLU A 146 -3.92 -12.95 -3.40
CA GLU A 146 -4.13 -13.53 -2.07
C GLU A 146 -3.00 -13.15 -1.11
N LYS A 147 -1.75 -13.19 -1.59
CA LYS A 147 -0.59 -12.78 -0.80
C LYS A 147 -0.58 -11.28 -0.52
N PHE A 148 -0.88 -10.45 -1.52
CA PHE A 148 -1.00 -9.01 -1.37
C PHE A 148 -2.05 -8.66 -0.30
N HIS A 149 -3.25 -9.24 -0.42
CA HIS A 149 -4.33 -9.03 0.54
C HIS A 149 -3.91 -9.41 1.96
N LYS A 150 -3.30 -10.58 2.13
CA LYS A 150 -2.81 -11.05 3.43
C LYS A 150 -1.76 -10.09 4.02
N SER A 151 -0.73 -9.73 3.25
CA SER A 151 0.35 -8.88 3.73
C SER A 151 -0.13 -7.48 4.10
N VAL A 152 -1.07 -6.91 3.35
CA VAL A 152 -1.62 -5.58 3.65
C VAL A 152 -2.55 -5.63 4.87
N VAL A 153 -3.35 -6.69 5.04
CA VAL A 153 -4.19 -6.87 6.24
C VAL A 153 -3.32 -7.03 7.50
N GLU A 154 -2.23 -7.79 7.42
CA GLU A 154 -1.25 -7.92 8.52
C GLU A 154 -0.63 -6.55 8.85
N PHE A 155 -0.21 -5.79 7.82
CA PHE A 155 0.29 -4.43 7.98
C PHE A 155 -0.74 -3.49 8.61
N PHE A 156 -2.02 -3.58 8.26
CA PHE A 156 -3.08 -2.75 8.85
C PHE A 156 -3.33 -3.04 10.32
N ALA A 157 -3.19 -4.29 10.76
CA ALA A 157 -3.26 -4.61 12.18
C ALA A 157 -2.12 -3.94 12.97
N ASP A 158 -0.89 -4.00 12.46
CA ASP A 158 0.26 -3.36 13.09
C ASP A 158 0.16 -1.82 13.09
N PHE A 159 -0.40 -1.27 12.00
CA PHE A 159 -0.67 0.16 11.88
C PHE A 159 -1.75 0.63 12.86
N ASP A 160 -2.82 -0.14 13.04
CA ASP A 160 -3.90 0.14 14.00
C ASP A 160 -3.33 0.28 15.42
N ASP A 161 -2.54 -0.70 15.86
CA ASP A 161 -1.88 -0.69 17.17
C ASP A 161 -0.94 0.53 17.33
N SER A 162 -0.14 0.82 16.30
CA SER A 162 0.81 1.95 16.30
C SER A 162 0.11 3.30 16.35
N PHE A 163 -1.00 3.45 15.63
CA PHE A 163 -1.80 4.67 15.66
C PHE A 163 -2.48 4.82 17.03
N GLU A 164 -3.03 3.76 17.60
CA GLU A 164 -3.66 3.83 18.92
C GLU A 164 -2.66 4.21 20.02
N GLU A 165 -1.42 3.73 19.94
CA GLU A 165 -0.34 4.17 20.82
C GLU A 165 -0.02 5.66 20.63
N TYR A 166 0.17 6.10 19.38
CA TYR A 166 0.40 7.50 19.05
C TYR A 166 -0.73 8.42 19.56
N ALA A 167 -1.99 8.01 19.38
CA ALA A 167 -3.15 8.79 19.79
C ALA A 167 -3.31 8.87 21.32
N LYS A 168 -2.80 7.88 22.08
CA LYS A 168 -2.78 7.94 23.55
C LYS A 168 -1.80 9.00 24.05
N ASP A 169 -0.69 9.18 23.36
CA ASP A 169 0.36 10.14 23.71
C ASP A 169 -0.03 11.61 23.44
N LEU A 170 -1.02 11.85 22.57
CA LEU A 170 -1.55 13.19 22.33
C LEU A 170 -2.24 13.77 23.58
N SER A 171 -1.92 15.01 23.91
CA SER A 171 -2.64 15.80 24.91
C SER A 171 -4.08 16.09 24.48
N GLU A 172 -4.92 16.56 25.41
CA GLU A 172 -6.31 16.94 25.09
C GLU A 172 -6.38 18.10 24.07
N GLY A 173 -5.45 19.05 24.14
CA GLY A 173 -5.33 20.13 23.18
C GLY A 173 -4.98 19.62 21.78
N GLU A 174 -3.97 18.77 21.67
CA GLU A 174 -3.58 18.16 20.38
C GLU A 174 -4.69 17.27 19.81
N LYS A 175 -5.44 16.55 20.65
CA LYS A 175 -6.61 15.77 20.21
C LYS A 175 -7.71 16.66 19.62
N ALA A 176 -7.93 17.84 20.20
CA ALA A 176 -8.88 18.81 19.67
C ALA A 176 -8.36 19.43 18.35
N ASP A 177 -7.08 19.77 18.28
CA ASP A 177 -6.45 20.33 17.09
C ASP A 177 -6.32 19.30 15.93
N HIS A 178 -6.42 18.01 16.24
CA HIS A 178 -6.31 16.90 15.28
C HIS A 178 -7.58 16.06 15.17
N GLU A 179 -8.76 16.65 15.42
CA GLU A 179 -10.04 15.94 15.39
C GLU A 179 -10.28 15.21 14.05
N ASP A 180 -9.96 15.86 12.91
CA ASP A 180 -10.13 15.27 11.57
C ASP A 180 -9.26 14.03 11.35
N PHE A 181 -8.05 14.01 11.90
CA PHE A 181 -7.13 12.87 11.81
C PHE A 181 -7.62 11.69 12.65
N LEU A 182 -8.10 11.96 13.87
CA LEU A 182 -8.69 10.94 14.73
C LEU A 182 -10.02 10.40 14.18
N LYS A 183 -10.80 11.26 13.53
CA LYS A 183 -12.02 10.86 12.83
C LYS A 183 -11.70 10.00 11.62
N TRP A 184 -10.72 10.39 10.80
CA TRP A 184 -10.26 9.58 9.66
C TRP A 184 -9.86 8.18 10.09
N PHE A 185 -9.16 8.04 11.21
CA PHE A 185 -8.75 6.73 11.72
C PHE A 185 -9.94 5.82 12.06
N LYS A 186 -10.99 6.38 12.68
CA LYS A 186 -12.23 5.63 12.91
C LYS A 186 -12.87 5.17 11.61
N GLU A 187 -12.95 6.07 10.62
CA GLU A 187 -13.49 5.73 9.30
C GLU A 187 -12.65 4.69 8.56
N PHE A 188 -11.33 4.67 8.77
CA PHE A 188 -10.42 3.64 8.26
C PHE A 188 -10.71 2.28 8.90
N LYS A 189 -10.87 2.22 10.23
CA LYS A 189 -11.20 0.96 10.94
C LYS A 189 -12.58 0.42 10.56
N GLU A 190 -13.54 1.30 10.33
CA GLU A 190 -14.93 0.97 10.00
C GLU A 190 -15.18 0.82 8.49
N ALA A 191 -14.11 0.88 7.67
CA ALA A 191 -14.24 0.78 6.22
C ALA A 191 -14.82 -0.58 5.79
N ASP A 192 -15.84 -0.55 4.94
CA ASP A 192 -16.43 -1.77 4.39
C ASP A 192 -15.57 -2.33 3.25
N GLY A 193 -14.88 -3.42 3.53
CA GLY A 193 -14.07 -4.15 2.55
C GLY A 193 -12.66 -3.59 2.34
N PHE A 194 -11.79 -4.47 1.86
CA PHE A 194 -10.36 -4.22 1.72
C PHE A 194 -10.02 -3.03 0.82
N ALA A 195 -10.67 -2.90 -0.34
CA ALA A 195 -10.37 -1.83 -1.30
C ALA A 195 -10.64 -0.44 -0.69
N ASN A 196 -11.78 -0.28 -0.01
CA ASN A 196 -12.14 0.98 0.65
C ASN A 196 -11.20 1.28 1.83
N GLN A 197 -10.83 0.26 2.60
CA GLN A 197 -9.86 0.40 3.69
C GLN A 197 -8.49 0.84 3.16
N PHE A 198 -8.04 0.24 2.06
CA PHE A 198 -6.78 0.59 1.41
C PHE A 198 -6.78 2.02 0.85
N GLU A 199 -7.84 2.43 0.15
CA GLU A 199 -7.98 3.81 -0.33
C GLU A 199 -7.95 4.82 0.84
N LYS A 200 -8.66 4.52 1.93
CA LYS A 200 -8.62 5.35 3.13
C LYS A 200 -7.23 5.39 3.76
N PHE A 201 -6.54 4.25 3.83
CA PHE A 201 -5.15 4.19 4.30
C PHE A 201 -4.25 5.12 3.51
N LEU A 202 -4.31 5.15 2.17
CA LEU A 202 -3.47 6.04 1.37
C LEU A 202 -3.68 7.53 1.72
N ARG A 203 -4.87 7.91 2.17
CA ARG A 203 -5.15 9.29 2.64
C ARG A 203 -4.39 9.65 3.92
N PHE A 204 -3.91 8.69 4.71
CA PHE A 204 -3.02 8.91 5.85
C PHE A 204 -1.89 9.88 5.51
N PHE A 205 -1.20 9.62 4.40
CA PHE A 205 -0.03 10.40 4.01
C PHE A 205 -0.37 11.85 3.63
N THR A 206 -1.62 12.14 3.26
CA THR A 206 -2.06 13.52 2.93
C THR A 206 -2.12 14.44 4.14
N PHE A 207 -2.29 13.90 5.35
CA PHE A 207 -2.28 14.70 6.58
C PHE A 207 -0.90 15.30 6.81
N PHE A 208 0.17 14.61 6.41
CA PHE A 208 1.56 15.01 6.63
C PHE A 208 2.21 15.63 5.39
N ASN A 209 1.77 15.24 4.20
CA ASN A 209 2.20 15.82 2.93
C ASN A 209 1.01 16.01 1.96
N PRO A 210 0.31 17.16 2.00
CA PRO A 210 -0.81 17.45 1.11
C PRO A 210 -0.45 17.54 -0.37
N GLU A 211 0.83 17.72 -0.70
CA GLU A 211 1.34 17.78 -2.07
C GLU A 211 1.66 16.38 -2.63
N LEU A 212 1.52 15.32 -1.84
CA LEU A 212 1.89 13.95 -2.22
C LEU A 212 1.12 13.41 -3.44
N PHE A 213 -0.15 13.80 -3.59
CA PHE A 213 -1.02 13.34 -4.68
C PHE A 213 -1.33 14.44 -5.70
N LYS A 214 -0.79 15.65 -5.50
CA LYS A 214 -0.84 16.67 -6.54
C LYS A 214 0.20 16.28 -7.58
N GLU A 215 -0.26 15.77 -8.71
CA GLU A 215 0.59 15.60 -9.89
C GLU A 215 1.35 16.91 -10.13
N LYS A 216 2.65 16.82 -10.39
CA LYS A 216 3.36 17.90 -11.08
C LYS A 216 2.73 17.99 -12.47
N ARG A 217 1.61 18.73 -12.61
CA ARG A 217 1.12 19.18 -13.90
C ARG A 217 2.27 19.96 -14.53
N LYS A 218 2.97 19.33 -15.46
CA LYS A 218 3.86 19.97 -16.41
C LYS A 218 3.17 19.96 -17.76
#